data_AF-A0A2I0FUG8-F1
#
_entry.id   AF-A0A2I0FUG8-F1
#
_cell.length_a   1.000
_cell.length_b   1.000
_cell.length_c   1.000
_cell.angle_alpha   90.00
_cell.angle_beta   90.00
_cell.angle_gamma   90.00
#
_symmetry.space_group_name_H-M   'P 1'
#
loop_
_entity.id
_entity.type
_entity.pdbx_description
1 polymer ?
#
loop_
_entity_poly.entity_id
_entity_poly.type
_entity_poly.pdbx_seq_one_letter_code
_entity_poly.pdbx_strand_id
1 'polypeptide(L)'
;MEDEKSYRNTRSPWTVEEYRYVEAGYGKIPTREIAEHLGRTPTAVRLAARSLGLNKQSLEWTDAEKDVMRTHYVEGAGIAKVMEMLPGRTKKTIFTMAQKMGLYSARGWTREETQLLRKHYPLIGTSVAEKLPGRTPEAVKIKANQLGISFKGSMVVSQKMWTPEELALLKQHEQARIAEIQHLFPDRTAVAISHARARLKAKP
;
A
#
# COMPACT_ATOMS: atom_id res chain seq x y z
N MET A 1 15.94 18.08 31.20
CA MET A 1 17.30 18.04 31.77
C MET A 1 17.92 16.76 31.23
N GLU A 2 18.45 16.83 30.00
CA GLU A 2 19.11 15.69 29.35
C GLU A 2 20.61 15.88 29.57
N ASP A 3 21.22 14.96 30.32
CA ASP A 3 22.65 14.91 30.53
C ASP A 3 23.37 14.87 29.17
N GLU A 4 24.08 15.95 28.85
CA GLU A 4 24.96 16.04 27.69
C GLU A 4 26.17 15.13 27.93
N LYS A 5 25.98 13.82 27.71
CA LYS A 5 27.04 12.82 27.82
C LYS A 5 28.15 13.15 26.82
N SER A 6 29.19 13.83 27.31
CA SER A 6 30.40 14.15 26.56
C SER A 6 31.23 12.88 26.37
N TYR A 7 31.24 12.36 25.14
CA TYR A 7 32.07 11.20 24.78
C TYR A 7 33.52 11.66 24.57
N ARG A 8 34.46 11.08 25.32
CA ARG A 8 35.86 11.51 25.39
C ARG A 8 36.62 11.37 24.06
N ASN A 9 36.24 10.42 23.21
CA ASN A 9 37.01 10.02 22.02
C ASN A 9 36.31 10.30 20.67
N THR A 10 35.55 11.39 20.57
CA THR A 10 34.74 11.71 19.36
C THR A 10 35.55 12.03 18.10
N ARG A 11 36.80 12.49 18.25
CA ARG A 11 37.71 12.84 17.13
C ARG A 11 39.02 12.06 17.11
N SER A 12 39.21 11.14 18.06
CA SER A 12 40.43 10.35 18.18
C SER A 12 40.45 9.21 17.15
N PRO A 13 41.61 8.93 16.51
CA PRO A 13 41.75 7.77 15.63
C PRO A 13 41.51 6.47 16.40
N TRP A 14 41.03 5.44 15.70
CA TRP A 14 40.80 4.11 16.29
C TRP A 14 42.13 3.38 16.51
N THR A 15 42.32 2.83 17.71
CA THR A 15 43.47 1.97 18.00
C THR A 15 43.17 0.51 17.70
N VAL A 16 44.23 -0.30 17.56
CA VAL A 16 44.13 -1.75 17.34
C VAL A 16 43.38 -2.44 18.49
N GLU A 17 43.59 -2.01 19.73
CA GLU A 17 42.92 -2.57 20.91
C GLU A 17 41.42 -2.27 20.92
N GLU A 18 41.03 -1.04 20.52
CA GLU A 18 39.63 -0.67 20.40
C GLU A 18 38.95 -1.46 19.29
N TYR A 19 39.61 -1.70 18.16
CA TYR A 19 39.10 -2.58 17.11
C TYR A 19 38.94 -4.02 17.61
N ARG A 20 39.92 -4.57 18.34
CA ARG A 20 39.83 -5.92 18.94
C ARG A 20 38.68 -6.03 19.94
N TYR A 21 38.44 -4.99 20.73
CA TYR A 21 37.34 -4.96 21.69
C TYR A 21 35.98 -4.93 20.98
N VAL A 22 35.86 -4.14 19.90
CA VAL A 22 34.68 -4.17 19.03
C VAL A 22 34.53 -5.56 18.41
N GLU A 23 35.59 -6.17 17.89
CA GLU A 23 35.54 -7.52 17.30
C GLU A 23 35.07 -8.60 18.26
N ALA A 24 35.59 -8.61 19.48
CA ALA A 24 35.23 -9.60 20.48
C ALA A 24 33.81 -9.42 21.02
N GLY A 25 33.34 -8.17 21.15
CA GLY A 25 32.09 -7.81 21.83
C GLY A 25 30.90 -7.53 20.92
N TYR A 26 31.10 -7.12 19.67
CA TYR A 26 30.02 -6.65 18.80
C TYR A 26 29.08 -7.79 18.39
N GLY A 27 27.82 -7.72 18.85
CA GLY A 27 26.81 -8.77 18.67
C GLY A 27 26.60 -9.68 19.88
N LYS A 28 27.52 -9.67 20.85
CA LYS A 28 27.38 -10.35 22.16
C LYS A 28 27.02 -9.38 23.28
N ILE A 29 27.56 -8.16 23.22
CA ILE A 29 27.37 -7.09 24.21
C ILE A 29 26.52 -5.98 23.55
N PRO A 30 25.59 -5.33 24.28
CA PRO A 30 24.86 -4.19 23.75
C PRO A 30 25.80 -3.10 23.25
N THR A 31 25.56 -2.59 22.03
CA THR A 31 26.41 -1.56 21.39
C THR A 31 26.60 -0.30 22.24
N ARG A 32 25.66 0.01 23.14
CA ARG A 32 25.77 1.13 24.09
C ARG A 32 26.84 0.89 25.14
N GLU A 33 26.96 -0.31 25.69
CA GLU A 33 27.98 -0.66 26.68
C GLU A 33 29.37 -0.67 26.06
N ILE A 34 29.49 -1.18 24.82
CA ILE A 34 30.73 -1.07 24.05
C ILE A 34 31.11 0.40 23.83
N ALA A 35 30.13 1.26 23.54
CA ALA A 35 30.35 2.68 23.33
C ALA A 35 30.79 3.41 24.61
N GLU A 36 30.18 3.09 25.75
CA GLU A 36 30.55 3.61 27.06
C GLU A 36 31.97 3.16 27.47
N HIS A 37 32.30 1.89 27.25
CA HIS A 37 33.63 1.34 27.54
C HIS A 37 34.73 2.03 26.73
N LEU A 38 34.47 2.28 25.43
CA LEU A 38 35.43 2.93 24.52
C LEU A 38 35.40 4.47 24.60
N GLY A 39 34.51 5.05 25.41
CA GLY A 39 34.33 6.50 25.48
C GLY A 39 33.93 7.14 24.14
N ARG A 40 33.28 6.36 23.26
CA ARG A 40 32.86 6.76 21.90
C ARG A 40 31.36 6.75 21.77
N THR A 41 30.85 7.36 20.71
CA THR A 41 29.40 7.32 20.44
C THR A 41 28.99 5.93 19.94
N PRO A 42 27.76 5.46 20.23
CA PRO A 42 27.24 4.21 19.65
C PRO A 42 27.27 4.19 18.12
N THR A 43 27.17 5.35 17.48
CA THR A 43 27.30 5.49 16.03
C THR A 43 28.72 5.20 15.55
N ALA A 44 29.74 5.70 16.25
CA ALA A 44 31.14 5.43 15.92
C ALA A 44 31.46 3.93 16.05
N VAL A 45 30.97 3.25 17.10
CA VAL A 45 31.12 1.80 17.27
C VAL A 45 30.49 1.02 16.11
N ARG A 46 29.29 1.40 15.66
CA ARG A 46 28.66 0.77 14.48
C ARG A 46 29.47 0.96 13.19
N LEU A 47 30.08 2.13 13.01
CA LEU A 47 30.94 2.42 11.85
C LEU A 47 32.24 1.62 11.90
N ALA A 48 32.85 1.48 13.08
CA ALA A 48 34.04 0.64 13.27
C ALA A 48 33.75 -0.85 13.04
N ALA A 49 32.63 -1.35 13.56
CA ALA A 49 32.18 -2.71 13.25
C ALA A 49 31.93 -2.90 11.75
N ARG A 50 31.42 -1.88 11.05
CA ARG A 50 31.28 -1.92 9.59
C ARG A 50 32.63 -1.96 8.87
N SER A 51 33.63 -1.20 9.31
CA SER A 51 34.98 -1.27 8.72
C SER A 51 35.69 -2.59 8.99
N LEU A 52 35.36 -3.25 10.12
CA LEU A 52 35.82 -4.60 10.46
C LEU A 52 35.03 -5.72 9.77
N GLY A 53 34.02 -5.41 8.95
CA GLY A 53 33.16 -6.42 8.33
C GLY A 53 32.25 -7.19 9.30
N LEU A 54 32.17 -6.73 10.57
CA LEU A 54 31.32 -7.30 11.63
C LEU A 54 29.89 -6.80 11.58
N ASN A 55 29.58 -5.94 10.61
CA ASN A 55 28.20 -5.69 10.29
C ASN A 55 27.56 -7.04 9.97
N LYS A 56 26.34 -7.29 10.45
CA LYS A 56 25.45 -8.19 9.73
C LYS A 56 25.18 -7.51 8.38
N GLN A 57 26.18 -7.50 7.48
CA GLN A 57 25.94 -7.39 6.06
C GLN A 57 24.79 -8.34 5.82
N SER A 58 23.70 -7.79 5.28
CA SER A 58 22.64 -8.52 4.61
C SER A 58 23.16 -9.88 4.20
N LEU A 59 22.84 -10.93 4.96
CA LEU A 59 23.07 -12.31 4.54
C LEU A 59 22.61 -12.32 3.08
N GLU A 60 23.49 -12.73 2.17
CA GLU A 60 23.11 -12.93 0.78
C GLU A 60 21.78 -13.68 0.78
N TRP A 61 20.82 -13.23 -0.04
CA TRP A 61 19.52 -13.88 -0.07
C TRP A 61 19.72 -15.29 -0.59
N THR A 62 19.50 -16.27 0.27
CA THR A 62 19.62 -17.68 -0.09
C THR A 62 18.52 -18.05 -1.07
N ASP A 63 18.73 -19.10 -1.86
CA ASP A 63 17.73 -19.52 -2.82
C ASP A 63 16.44 -20.02 -2.15
N ALA A 64 16.55 -20.58 -0.93
CA ALA A 64 15.40 -20.90 -0.09
C ALA A 64 14.59 -19.66 0.32
N GLU A 65 15.25 -18.58 0.74
CA GLU A 65 14.56 -17.32 1.07
C GLU A 65 13.91 -16.68 -0.16
N LYS A 66 14.57 -16.77 -1.34
CA LYS A 66 13.99 -16.31 -2.61
C LYS A 66 12.77 -17.13 -3.00
N ASP A 67 12.79 -18.44 -2.76
CA ASP A 67 11.67 -19.34 -3.04
C ASP A 67 10.44 -18.99 -2.18
N VAL A 68 10.64 -18.78 -0.87
CA VAL A 68 9.61 -18.28 0.04
C VAL A 68 8.98 -16.99 -0.49
N MET A 69 9.77 -16.09 -1.07
CA MET A 69 9.20 -14.89 -1.70
C MET A 69 8.45 -15.19 -3.00
N ARG A 70 8.96 -16.05 -3.89
CA ARG A 70 8.25 -16.38 -5.14
C ARG A 70 6.88 -16.98 -4.89
N THR A 71 6.75 -17.80 -3.85
CA THR A 71 5.51 -18.49 -3.51
C THR A 71 4.63 -17.60 -2.63
N HIS A 72 5.06 -17.35 -1.39
CA HIS A 72 4.17 -16.79 -0.37
C HIS A 72 4.00 -15.27 -0.44
N TYR A 73 4.98 -14.54 -0.96
CA TYR A 73 4.85 -13.10 -1.13
C TYR A 73 3.89 -12.75 -2.28
N VAL A 74 3.98 -13.49 -3.39
CA VAL A 74 3.11 -13.34 -4.58
C VAL A 74 1.68 -13.77 -4.30
N GLU A 75 1.48 -14.92 -3.65
CA GLU A 75 0.16 -15.38 -3.18
C GLU A 75 -0.50 -14.42 -2.19
N GLY A 76 0.29 -13.47 -1.66
CA GLY A 76 -0.18 -12.48 -0.72
C GLY A 76 -0.50 -13.07 0.63
N ALA A 77 0.26 -14.07 1.11
CA ALA A 77 0.11 -14.63 2.47
C ALA A 77 0.12 -13.54 3.57
N GLY A 78 0.71 -12.39 3.26
CA GLY A 78 0.78 -11.21 4.10
C GLY A 78 2.17 -11.07 4.71
N ILE A 79 2.61 -9.83 4.91
CA ILE A 79 3.98 -9.55 5.35
C ILE A 79 4.33 -10.19 6.70
N ALA A 80 3.36 -10.33 7.60
CA ALA A 80 3.56 -10.99 8.89
C ALA A 80 3.95 -12.46 8.72
N LYS A 81 3.24 -13.20 7.84
CA LYS A 81 3.53 -14.61 7.59
C LYS A 81 4.88 -14.81 6.91
N VAL A 82 5.21 -13.95 5.95
CA VAL A 82 6.51 -13.95 5.27
C VAL A 82 7.65 -13.65 6.25
N MET A 83 7.43 -12.78 7.25
CA MET A 83 8.42 -12.52 8.30
C MET A 83 8.63 -13.71 9.24
N GLU A 84 7.59 -14.49 9.56
CA GLU A 84 7.74 -15.74 10.34
C GLU A 84 8.62 -16.76 9.59
N MET A 85 8.48 -16.83 8.27
CA MET A 85 9.25 -17.75 7.42
C MET A 85 10.68 -17.25 7.10
N LEU A 86 10.95 -15.96 7.32
CA LEU A 86 12.24 -15.32 7.08
C LEU A 86 12.79 -14.70 8.37
N PRO A 87 13.14 -15.50 9.39
CA PRO A 87 13.63 -15.00 10.66
C PRO A 87 14.92 -14.19 10.45
N GLY A 88 14.95 -12.97 11.02
CA GLY A 88 16.08 -12.06 10.86
C GLY A 88 16.00 -11.13 9.65
N ARG A 89 15.00 -11.28 8.76
CA ARG A 89 14.69 -10.28 7.72
C ARG A 89 13.65 -9.29 8.24
N THR A 90 13.88 -8.01 7.96
CA THR A 90 12.94 -6.93 8.28
C THR A 90 11.94 -6.73 7.14
N LYS A 91 10.78 -6.11 7.43
CA LYS A 91 9.80 -5.70 6.39
C LYS A 91 10.48 -4.93 5.25
N LYS A 92 11.35 -3.98 5.61
CA LYS A 92 12.08 -3.14 4.65
C LYS A 92 12.96 -3.99 3.73
N THR A 93 13.75 -4.92 4.27
CA THR A 93 14.63 -5.78 3.47
C THR A 93 13.84 -6.74 2.57
N ILE A 94 12.70 -7.25 3.05
CA ILE A 94 11.80 -8.10 2.26
C ILE A 94 11.22 -7.31 1.08
N PHE A 95 10.70 -6.09 1.31
CA PHE A 95 10.19 -5.25 0.23
C PHE A 95 11.26 -4.88 -0.79
N THR A 96 12.47 -4.50 -0.34
CA THR A 96 13.57 -4.20 -1.24
C THR A 96 13.95 -5.42 -2.09
N MET A 97 13.96 -6.61 -1.51
CA MET A 97 14.26 -7.82 -2.28
C MET A 97 13.13 -8.19 -3.24
N ALA A 98 11.87 -8.08 -2.82
CA ALA A 98 10.73 -8.32 -3.70
C ALA A 98 10.77 -7.39 -4.92
N GLN A 99 11.08 -6.10 -4.73
CA GLN A 99 11.29 -5.16 -5.83
C GLN A 99 12.45 -5.57 -6.75
N LYS A 100 13.60 -5.97 -6.18
CA LYS A 100 14.74 -6.47 -6.97
C LYS A 100 14.39 -7.72 -7.79
N MET A 101 13.52 -8.57 -7.27
CA MET A 101 13.05 -9.78 -7.96
C MET A 101 11.83 -9.52 -8.87
N GLY A 102 11.32 -8.30 -8.94
CA GLY A 102 10.10 -7.98 -9.70
C GLY A 102 8.84 -8.67 -9.16
N LEU A 103 8.82 -9.03 -7.87
CA LEU A 103 7.67 -9.68 -7.23
C LEU A 103 6.69 -8.64 -6.70
N TYR A 104 5.42 -8.82 -7.03
CA TYR A 104 4.31 -7.98 -6.59
C TYR A 104 3.44 -8.75 -5.61
N SER A 105 3.12 -8.14 -4.47
CA SER A 105 2.22 -8.78 -3.51
C SER A 105 0.78 -8.55 -3.93
N ALA A 106 -0.01 -9.63 -3.99
CA ALA A 106 -1.46 -9.55 -4.23
C ALA A 106 -2.19 -8.58 -3.28
N ARG A 107 -1.69 -8.40 -2.04
CA ARG A 107 -2.32 -7.53 -1.02
C ARG A 107 -1.77 -6.10 -0.95
N GLY A 108 -0.53 -5.86 -1.34
CA GLY A 108 0.16 -4.57 -1.08
C GLY A 108 0.30 -3.72 -2.35
N TRP A 109 -0.24 -2.49 -2.35
CA TRP A 109 -0.12 -1.53 -3.46
C TRP A 109 1.17 -0.72 -3.37
N THR A 110 1.97 -0.75 -4.42
CA THR A 110 3.20 0.05 -4.58
C THR A 110 2.90 1.50 -4.94
N ARG A 111 3.91 2.38 -4.78
CA ARG A 111 3.79 3.80 -5.13
C ARG A 111 3.56 3.96 -6.62
N GLU A 112 4.23 3.16 -7.42
CA GLU A 112 4.13 3.13 -8.88
C GLU A 112 2.73 2.71 -9.32
N GLU A 113 2.17 1.63 -8.74
CA GLU A 113 0.80 1.19 -9.03
C GLU A 113 -0.24 2.25 -8.65
N THR A 114 -0.10 2.90 -7.49
CA THR A 114 -1.02 3.97 -7.07
C THR A 114 -0.91 5.23 -7.93
N GLN A 115 0.28 5.56 -8.43
CA GLN A 115 0.49 6.67 -9.37
C GLN A 115 -0.13 6.36 -10.74
N LEU A 116 0.01 5.11 -11.21
CA LEU A 116 -0.62 4.64 -12.43
C LEU A 116 -2.15 4.68 -12.30
N LEU A 117 -2.70 4.25 -11.16
CA LEU A 117 -4.12 4.37 -10.83
C LEU A 117 -4.58 5.83 -10.92
N ARG A 118 -3.86 6.77 -10.30
CA ARG A 118 -4.20 8.21 -10.35
C ARG A 118 -4.25 8.77 -11.77
N LYS A 119 -3.34 8.33 -12.63
CA LYS A 119 -3.25 8.82 -14.01
C LYS A 119 -4.30 8.20 -14.93
N HIS A 120 -4.53 6.89 -14.82
CA HIS A 120 -5.31 6.15 -15.80
C HIS A 120 -6.71 5.78 -15.35
N TYR A 121 -6.96 5.60 -14.05
CA TYR A 121 -8.29 5.23 -13.55
C TYR A 121 -9.38 6.26 -13.89
N PRO A 122 -9.13 7.59 -13.86
CA PRO A 122 -10.12 8.56 -14.31
C PRO A 122 -10.51 8.42 -15.80
N LEU A 123 -9.61 7.91 -16.63
CA LEU A 123 -9.75 7.86 -18.09
C LEU A 123 -10.35 6.55 -18.59
N ILE A 124 -9.93 5.42 -18.03
CA ILE A 124 -10.30 4.07 -18.50
C ILE A 124 -10.91 3.18 -17.39
N GLY A 125 -11.05 3.69 -16.17
CA GLY A 125 -11.71 2.99 -15.07
C GLY A 125 -10.97 1.71 -14.67
N THR A 126 -11.72 0.62 -14.55
CA THR A 126 -11.20 -0.68 -14.12
C THR A 126 -10.31 -1.37 -15.15
N SER A 127 -10.32 -0.94 -16.41
CA SER A 127 -9.40 -1.43 -17.46
C SER A 127 -7.92 -1.10 -17.18
N VAL A 128 -7.63 -0.26 -16.18
CA VAL A 128 -6.27 -0.11 -15.63
C VAL A 128 -5.67 -1.45 -15.17
N ALA A 129 -6.50 -2.42 -14.78
CA ALA A 129 -6.05 -3.74 -14.36
C ALA A 129 -5.16 -4.44 -15.42
N GLU A 130 -5.40 -4.22 -16.71
CA GLU A 130 -4.58 -4.79 -17.80
C GLU A 130 -3.14 -4.28 -17.79
N LYS A 131 -2.93 -3.08 -17.23
CA LYS A 131 -1.61 -2.44 -17.10
C LYS A 131 -0.96 -2.75 -15.75
N LEU A 132 -1.63 -3.49 -14.88
CA LEU A 132 -1.20 -3.82 -13.52
C LEU A 132 -1.10 -5.35 -13.37
N PRO A 133 0.08 -5.95 -13.58
CA PRO A 133 0.24 -7.39 -13.50
C PRO A 133 -0.16 -7.90 -12.11
N GLY A 134 -1.04 -8.91 -12.07
CA GLY A 134 -1.53 -9.51 -10.82
C GLY A 134 -2.63 -8.72 -10.11
N ARG A 135 -3.20 -7.67 -10.71
CA ARG A 135 -4.34 -6.92 -10.15
C ARG A 135 -5.64 -7.25 -10.88
N THR A 136 -6.68 -7.54 -10.10
CA THR A 136 -8.03 -7.70 -10.65
C THR A 136 -8.72 -6.34 -10.83
N PRO A 137 -9.69 -6.24 -11.75
CA PRO A 137 -10.55 -5.06 -11.88
C PRO A 137 -11.21 -4.63 -10.57
N GLU A 138 -11.60 -5.59 -9.73
CA GLU A 138 -12.21 -5.32 -8.42
C GLU A 138 -11.20 -4.74 -7.42
N ALA A 139 -9.97 -5.25 -7.40
CA ALA A 139 -8.90 -4.68 -6.57
C ALA A 139 -8.60 -3.22 -6.97
N VAL A 140 -8.56 -2.95 -8.27
CA VAL A 140 -8.38 -1.60 -8.85
C VAL A 140 -9.51 -0.66 -8.39
N LYS A 141 -10.77 -1.10 -8.45
CA LYS A 141 -11.93 -0.34 -7.98
C LYS A 141 -11.87 -0.03 -6.49
N ILE A 142 -11.61 -1.04 -5.65
CA ILE A 142 -11.46 -0.88 -4.20
C ILE A 142 -10.35 0.13 -3.89
N LYS A 143 -9.20 0.00 -4.55
CA LYS A 143 -8.07 0.90 -4.32
C LYS A 143 -8.36 2.32 -4.80
N ALA A 144 -9.00 2.48 -5.95
CA ALA A 144 -9.37 3.80 -6.46
C ALA A 144 -10.32 4.53 -5.49
N ASN A 145 -11.30 3.82 -4.93
CA ASN A 145 -12.18 4.34 -3.88
C ASN A 145 -11.40 4.75 -2.62
N GLN A 146 -10.46 3.92 -2.15
CA GLN A 146 -9.58 4.26 -1.01
C GLN A 146 -8.72 5.50 -1.28
N LEU A 147 -8.34 5.75 -2.54
CA LEU A 147 -7.55 6.91 -2.95
C LEU A 147 -8.40 8.13 -3.31
N GLY A 148 -9.73 8.04 -3.23
CA GLY A 148 -10.67 9.10 -3.61
C GLY A 148 -10.70 9.39 -5.12
N ILE A 149 -10.33 8.42 -5.96
CA ILE A 149 -10.26 8.56 -7.42
C ILE A 149 -11.55 7.99 -8.02
N SER A 150 -12.29 8.81 -8.75
CA SER A 150 -13.48 8.39 -9.49
C SER A 150 -13.20 8.31 -10.99
N PHE A 151 -13.89 7.38 -11.66
CA PHE A 151 -13.84 7.25 -13.11
C PHE A 151 -14.65 8.38 -13.76
N LYS A 152 -14.00 9.24 -14.54
CA LYS A 152 -14.61 10.41 -15.20
C LYS A 152 -15.24 10.09 -16.55
N GLY A 153 -14.86 8.96 -17.18
CA GLY A 153 -15.49 8.49 -18.43
C GLY A 153 -16.96 8.08 -18.29
N SER A 154 -17.47 7.98 -17.05
CA SER A 154 -18.89 7.80 -16.75
C SER A 154 -19.70 9.10 -16.73
N MET A 155 -19.18 10.23 -17.24
CA MET A 155 -19.99 11.44 -17.41
C MET A 155 -21.04 11.33 -18.54
N VAL A 156 -20.94 10.32 -19.43
CA VAL A 156 -21.96 10.10 -20.48
C VAL A 156 -23.13 9.24 -19.99
N VAL A 157 -22.90 8.39 -18.98
CA VAL A 157 -23.93 7.53 -18.36
C VAL A 157 -24.05 7.85 -16.87
N SER A 158 -23.82 9.11 -16.49
CA SER A 158 -24.25 9.58 -15.18
C SER A 158 -25.75 9.34 -15.14
N GLN A 159 -26.19 8.47 -14.23
CA GLN A 159 -27.59 8.26 -13.86
C GLN A 159 -28.34 9.59 -13.98
N LYS A 160 -29.05 9.81 -15.09
CA LYS A 160 -29.71 11.10 -15.38
C LYS A 160 -30.62 11.35 -14.19
N MET A 161 -30.27 12.31 -13.33
CA MET A 161 -31.04 12.61 -12.12
C MET A 161 -32.48 12.88 -12.54
N TRP A 162 -33.45 12.41 -11.76
CA TRP A 162 -34.85 12.73 -12.01
C TRP A 162 -35.03 14.23 -11.77
N THR A 163 -35.45 14.97 -12.79
CA THR A 163 -35.66 16.42 -12.67
C THR A 163 -36.89 16.71 -11.81
N PRO A 164 -37.00 17.90 -11.19
CA PRO A 164 -38.20 18.29 -10.46
C PRO A 164 -39.49 18.19 -11.29
N GLU A 165 -39.40 18.48 -12.59
CA GLU A 165 -40.50 18.35 -13.55
C GLU A 165 -40.88 16.88 -13.78
N GLU A 166 -39.90 15.99 -14.00
CA GLU A 166 -40.14 14.55 -14.13
C GLU A 166 -40.75 13.97 -12.85
N LEU A 167 -40.32 14.43 -11.66
CA LEU A 167 -40.89 14.02 -10.38
C LEU A 167 -42.33 14.53 -10.19
N ALA A 168 -42.63 15.75 -10.64
CA ALA A 168 -43.98 16.31 -10.60
C ALA A 168 -44.93 15.51 -11.51
N LEU A 169 -44.47 15.14 -12.71
CA LEU A 169 -45.23 14.28 -13.64
C LEU A 169 -45.47 12.88 -13.06
N LEU A 170 -44.47 12.27 -12.42
CA LEU A 170 -44.65 10.99 -11.71
C LEU A 170 -45.67 11.09 -10.58
N LYS A 171 -45.71 12.23 -9.86
CA LYS A 171 -46.68 12.49 -8.78
C LYS A 171 -48.09 12.71 -9.34
N GLN A 172 -48.22 13.43 -10.45
CA GLN A 172 -49.50 13.66 -11.13
C GLN A 172 -50.11 12.35 -11.67
N HIS A 173 -49.28 11.43 -12.15
CA HIS A 173 -49.70 10.15 -12.70
C HIS A 173 -49.42 8.96 -11.77
N GLU A 174 -49.61 9.12 -10.46
CA GLU A 174 -49.28 8.09 -9.47
C GLU A 174 -50.04 6.77 -9.70
N GLN A 175 -51.31 6.87 -10.10
CA GLN A 175 -52.24 5.74 -10.28
C GLN A 175 -52.32 5.22 -11.72
N ALA A 176 -51.67 5.90 -12.68
CA ALA A 176 -51.67 5.47 -14.08
C ALA A 176 -50.78 4.23 -14.30
N ARG A 177 -51.05 3.47 -15.36
CA ARG A 177 -50.16 2.34 -15.72
C ARG A 177 -48.86 2.87 -16.29
N ILE A 178 -47.76 2.20 -16.00
CA ILE A 178 -46.42 2.61 -16.48
C ILE A 178 -46.38 2.68 -18.01
N ALA A 179 -47.04 1.75 -18.70
CA ALA A 179 -47.15 1.74 -20.16
C ALA A 179 -47.88 2.96 -20.72
N GLU A 180 -48.88 3.49 -19.99
CA GLU A 180 -49.66 4.66 -20.41
C GLU A 180 -48.86 5.96 -20.24
N ILE A 181 -47.90 6.01 -19.31
CA ILE A 181 -47.08 7.20 -19.05
C ILE A 181 -45.68 7.14 -19.65
N GLN A 182 -45.28 5.99 -20.23
CA GLN A 182 -43.94 5.81 -20.80
C GLN A 182 -43.66 6.83 -21.93
N HIS A 183 -44.67 7.21 -22.70
CA HIS A 183 -44.54 8.22 -23.75
C HIS A 183 -44.20 9.62 -23.21
N LEU A 184 -44.51 9.91 -21.93
CA LEU A 184 -44.16 11.17 -21.26
C LEU A 184 -42.69 11.21 -20.83
N PHE A 185 -41.99 10.07 -20.85
CA PHE A 185 -40.59 9.94 -20.47
C PHE A 185 -39.78 9.20 -21.55
N PRO A 186 -39.58 9.80 -22.74
CA PRO A 186 -38.93 9.13 -23.88
C PRO A 186 -37.49 8.66 -23.58
N ASP A 187 -36.80 9.32 -22.65
CA ASP A 187 -35.43 8.98 -22.23
C ASP A 187 -35.38 8.00 -21.04
N ARG A 188 -36.53 7.51 -20.54
CA ARG A 188 -36.61 6.63 -19.36
C ARG A 188 -37.23 5.28 -19.73
N THR A 189 -36.60 4.21 -19.26
CA THR A 189 -37.18 2.88 -19.39
C THR A 189 -38.35 2.70 -18.41
N ALA A 190 -39.31 1.83 -18.75
CA ALA A 190 -40.42 1.47 -17.87
C ALA A 190 -39.95 1.00 -16.47
N VAL A 191 -38.81 0.30 -16.39
CA VAL A 191 -38.19 -0.12 -15.14
C VAL A 191 -37.69 1.08 -14.31
N ALA A 192 -37.06 2.06 -14.96
CA ALA A 192 -36.60 3.27 -14.28
C ALA A 192 -37.76 4.09 -13.71
N ILE A 193 -38.87 4.21 -14.46
CA ILE A 193 -40.13 4.86 -14.03
C ILE A 193 -40.70 4.15 -12.80
N SER A 194 -40.78 2.81 -12.83
CA SER A 194 -41.26 1.98 -11.71
C SER A 194 -40.46 2.23 -10.43
N HIS A 195 -39.13 2.14 -10.52
CA HIS A 195 -38.24 2.33 -9.37
C HIS A 195 -38.26 3.77 -8.85
N ALA A 196 -38.42 4.76 -9.73
CA ALA A 196 -38.55 6.16 -9.32
C ALA A 196 -39.87 6.41 -8.57
N ARG A 197 -40.98 5.87 -9.07
CA ARG A 197 -42.29 5.94 -8.40
C ARG A 197 -42.27 5.27 -7.02
N ALA A 198 -41.66 4.10 -6.90
CA ALA A 198 -41.49 3.42 -5.62
C ALA A 198 -40.68 4.26 -4.61
N ARG A 199 -39.60 4.90 -5.07
CA ARG A 199 -38.77 5.81 -4.23
C ARG A 199 -39.51 7.06 -3.80
N LEU A 200 -40.41 7.59 -4.63
CA LEU A 200 -41.23 8.76 -4.29
C LEU A 200 -42.24 8.44 -3.16
N LYS A 201 -42.82 7.23 -3.18
CA LYS A 201 -43.74 6.76 -2.12
C LYS A 201 -43.05 6.41 -0.81
N ALA A 202 -41.78 5.99 -0.88
CA ALA A 202 -40.98 5.63 0.29
C ALA A 202 -40.34 6.84 1.00
N LYS A 203 -40.48 8.05 0.46
CA LYS A 203 -39.96 9.28 1.06
C LYS A 203 -41.03 9.80 2.04
N PRO A 204 -40.72 9.90 3.35
CA PRO A 204 -41.67 10.37 4.37
C PRO A 204 -42.07 11.84 4.16
#